data_AF-A0AAV0WW54-F1
#
_entry.id   AF-A0AAV0WW54-F1
#
_cell.length_a   1.000
_cell.length_b   1.000
_cell.length_c   1.000
_cell.angle_alpha   90.00
_cell.angle_beta   90.00
_cell.angle_gamma   90.00
#
_symmetry.space_group_name_H-M   'P 1'
#
loop_
_entity.id
_entity.type
_entity.pdbx_description
1 polymer ?
#
loop_
_entity_poly.entity_id
_entity_poly.type
_entity_poly.pdbx_seq_one_letter_code
_entity_poly.pdbx_strand_id
1 'polypeptide(L)'
;MNKKNGLLKKPDALKEIAITFNTDSSEIDRKLKNVYSQYTRERRNYKAMKKSGAGKEFHAKWFGYDLMSFLQDKNKPRKTREFGLDECQLPCSTVVQYTTHLGSH
;
A
#
# COMPACT_ATOMS: atom_id res chain seq x y z
N MET A 1 16.29 -15.52 21.91
CA MET A 1 16.05 -14.18 21.33
C MET A 1 14.58 -14.06 20.93
N ASN A 2 13.81 -13.23 21.63
CA ASN A 2 12.36 -13.12 21.52
C ASN A 2 11.99 -12.12 20.41
N LYS A 3 11.43 -12.57 19.27
CA LYS A 3 10.95 -11.67 18.20
C LYS A 3 9.58 -11.09 18.60
N LYS A 4 9.55 -9.97 19.31
CA LYS A 4 8.31 -9.27 19.71
C LYS A 4 8.21 -7.83 19.17
N ASN A 5 8.55 -7.55 17.90
CA ASN A 5 8.54 -6.17 17.38
C ASN A 5 7.55 -5.93 16.21
N GLY A 6 6.49 -6.74 16.05
CA GLY A 6 5.54 -6.59 14.94
C GLY A 6 4.05 -6.55 15.29
N LEU A 7 3.66 -6.78 16.54
CA LEU A 7 2.26 -7.01 16.91
C LEU A 7 1.45 -5.74 17.20
N LEU A 8 2.09 -4.59 17.43
CA LEU A 8 1.40 -3.38 17.90
C LEU A 8 0.70 -2.59 16.77
N LYS A 9 1.14 -2.71 15.52
CA LYS A 9 0.58 -1.91 14.40
C LYS A 9 -0.82 -2.36 13.93
N LYS A 10 -1.11 -3.65 14.10
CA LYS A 10 -2.41 -4.24 13.68
C LYS A 10 -3.59 -3.73 14.51
N PRO A 11 -3.56 -3.77 15.85
CA PRO A 11 -4.69 -3.27 16.64
C PRO A 11 -4.96 -1.78 16.40
N ASP A 12 -3.92 -0.98 16.21
CA ASP A 12 -4.08 0.47 15.95
C ASP A 12 -4.72 0.73 14.59
N ALA A 13 -4.26 0.09 13.53
CA ALA A 13 -4.89 0.19 12.21
C ALA A 13 -6.36 -0.29 12.21
N LEU A 14 -6.69 -1.35 12.97
CA LEU A 14 -8.07 -1.80 13.12
C LEU A 14 -8.95 -0.77 13.84
N LYS A 15 -8.39 -0.06 14.84
CA LYS A 15 -9.10 1.03 15.53
C LYS A 15 -9.32 2.22 14.61
N GLU A 16 -8.34 2.62 13.81
CA GLU A 16 -8.49 3.72 12.85
C GLU A 16 -9.60 3.46 11.83
N ILE A 17 -9.66 2.23 11.30
CA ILE A 17 -10.73 1.80 10.41
C ILE A 17 -12.07 1.78 11.15
N ALA A 18 -12.11 1.23 12.36
CA ALA A 18 -13.31 1.19 13.21
C ALA A 18 -13.91 2.59 13.47
N ILE A 19 -13.06 3.58 13.76
CA ILE A 19 -13.47 4.99 13.91
C ILE A 19 -14.06 5.51 12.61
N THR A 20 -13.40 5.26 11.48
CA THR A 20 -13.86 5.72 10.15
C THR A 20 -15.24 5.15 9.79
N PHE A 21 -15.51 3.90 10.15
CA PHE A 21 -16.77 3.21 9.86
C PHE A 21 -17.80 3.30 11.01
N ASN A 22 -17.48 4.03 12.08
CA ASN A 22 -18.30 4.16 13.29
C ASN A 22 -18.83 2.81 13.82
N THR A 23 -17.93 1.84 13.98
CA THR A 23 -18.26 0.47 14.39
C THR A 23 -17.15 -0.11 15.26
N ASP A 24 -17.39 -1.25 15.92
CA ASP A 24 -16.37 -1.92 16.73
C ASP A 24 -15.20 -2.50 15.92
N SER A 25 -14.01 -2.46 16.51
CA SER A 25 -12.79 -3.05 15.91
C SER A 25 -12.88 -4.57 15.73
N SER A 26 -13.63 -5.26 16.60
CA SER A 26 -13.92 -6.69 16.47
C SER A 26 -14.75 -7.00 15.22
N GLU A 27 -15.73 -6.15 14.91
CA GLU A 27 -16.54 -6.26 13.70
C GLU A 27 -15.73 -6.00 12.43
N ILE A 28 -14.84 -5.01 12.46
CA ILE A 28 -13.90 -4.77 11.37
C ILE A 28 -12.98 -5.99 11.15
N ASP A 29 -12.39 -6.54 12.21
CA ASP A 29 -11.53 -7.72 12.10
C ASP A 29 -12.29 -8.93 11.54
N ARG A 30 -13.54 -9.17 12.00
CA ARG A 30 -14.41 -10.22 11.48
C ARG A 30 -14.70 -10.04 9.99
N LYS A 31 -15.08 -8.83 9.57
CA LYS A 31 -15.36 -8.50 8.16
C LYS A 31 -14.11 -8.66 7.30
N LEU A 32 -12.95 -8.17 7.75
CA LEU A 32 -11.68 -8.33 7.05
C LEU A 32 -11.29 -9.80 6.87
N LYS A 33 -11.47 -10.64 7.89
CA LYS A 33 -11.24 -12.09 7.80
C LYS A 33 -12.14 -12.73 6.74
N ASN A 34 -13.41 -12.35 6.68
CA ASN A 34 -14.35 -12.85 5.68
C ASN A 34 -13.95 -12.44 4.26
N VAL A 35 -13.61 -11.17 4.05
CA VAL A 35 -13.12 -10.64 2.77
C VAL A 35 -11.83 -11.35 2.33
N TYR A 36 -10.89 -11.54 3.25
CA TYR A 36 -9.64 -12.26 2.98
C TYR A 36 -9.87 -13.74 2.65
N SER A 37 -10.84 -14.39 3.30
CA SER A 37 -11.24 -15.76 3.01
C SER A 37 -11.78 -15.91 1.58
N GLN A 38 -12.66 -15.01 1.15
CA GLN A 38 -13.20 -14.98 -0.22
C GLN A 38 -12.07 -14.79 -1.24
N TYR A 39 -11.21 -13.80 -1.04
CA TYR A 39 -10.04 -13.57 -1.88
C TYR A 39 -9.15 -14.81 -1.99
N THR A 40 -8.88 -15.49 -0.87
CA THR A 40 -8.01 -16.66 -0.84
C THR A 40 -8.60 -17.84 -1.62
N ARG A 41 -9.92 -18.05 -1.55
CA ARG A 41 -10.63 -19.07 -2.32
C ARG A 41 -10.53 -18.79 -3.82
N GLU A 42 -10.78 -17.55 -4.21
CA GLU A 42 -10.71 -17.13 -5.61
C GLU A 42 -9.29 -17.25 -6.17
N ARG A 43 -8.28 -16.91 -5.35
CA ARG A 43 -6.87 -17.10 -5.70
C ARG A 43 -6.51 -18.57 -5.89
N ARG A 44 -7.10 -19.50 -5.13
CA ARG A 44 -6.90 -20.95 -5.34
C ARG A 44 -7.50 -21.39 -6.67
N ASN A 45 -8.70 -20.90 -7.01
CA ASN A 45 -9.33 -21.17 -8.30
C ASN A 45 -8.46 -20.67 -9.47
N TYR A 46 -7.95 -19.44 -9.37
CA TYR A 46 -7.01 -18.88 -10.34
C TYR A 46 -5.77 -19.77 -10.54
N LYS A 47 -5.12 -20.17 -9.44
CA LYS A 47 -3.93 -21.04 -9.49
C LYS A 47 -4.23 -22.42 -10.07
N ALA A 48 -5.37 -23.00 -9.72
CA ALA A 48 -5.80 -24.30 -10.25
C ALA A 48 -6.03 -24.23 -11.76
N MET A 49 -6.70 -23.17 -12.24
CA MET A 49 -6.92 -22.91 -13.66
C MET A 49 -5.60 -22.70 -14.41
N LYS A 50 -4.65 -21.94 -13.85
CA LYS A 50 -3.32 -21.77 -14.48
C LYS A 50 -2.52 -23.07 -14.53
N LYS A 51 -2.66 -23.95 -13.54
CA LYS A 51 -1.95 -25.24 -13.49
C LYS A 51 -2.47 -26.25 -14.51
N SER A 52 -3.75 -26.21 -14.87
CA SER A 52 -4.35 -27.20 -15.78
C SER A 52 -3.91 -27.05 -17.24
N GLY A 53 -3.21 -25.97 -17.61
CA GLY A 53 -2.67 -25.78 -18.96
C GLY A 53 -3.73 -25.60 -20.05
N ALA A 54 -5.01 -25.58 -19.69
CA ALA A 54 -6.14 -25.59 -20.62
C ALA A 54 -6.36 -24.28 -21.39
N GLY A 55 -5.39 -23.35 -21.38
CA GLY A 55 -5.44 -22.08 -22.12
C GLY A 55 -6.58 -21.12 -21.74
N LYS A 56 -7.43 -21.46 -20.76
CA LYS A 56 -8.58 -20.63 -20.38
C LYS A 56 -8.13 -19.33 -19.72
N GLU A 57 -8.82 -18.25 -20.08
CA GLU A 57 -8.75 -16.98 -19.40
C GLU A 57 -9.45 -17.07 -18.03
N PHE A 58 -8.88 -16.43 -17.01
CA PHE A 58 -9.48 -16.40 -15.68
C PHE A 58 -10.38 -15.18 -15.56
N HIS A 59 -11.66 -15.44 -15.33
CA HIS A 59 -12.60 -14.39 -14.93
C HIS A 59 -12.97 -14.60 -13.47
N ALA A 60 -12.61 -13.63 -12.63
CA ALA A 60 -12.96 -13.67 -11.22
C ALA A 60 -14.48 -13.56 -11.06
N LYS A 61 -15.07 -14.48 -10.31
CA LYS A 61 -16.51 -14.45 -10.00
C LYS A 61 -16.82 -13.38 -8.94
N TRP A 62 -15.87 -13.10 -8.07
CA TRP A 62 -16.02 -12.16 -6.98
C TRP A 62 -15.42 -10.79 -7.34
N PHE A 63 -16.26 -9.75 -7.31
CA PHE A 63 -15.90 -8.38 -7.68
C PHE A 63 -14.67 -7.84 -6.93
N GLY A 64 -14.44 -8.30 -5.69
CA GLY A 64 -13.32 -7.86 -4.86
C GLY A 64 -11.97 -8.46 -5.25
N TYR A 65 -11.91 -9.42 -6.17
CA TYR A 65 -10.67 -10.10 -6.50
C TYR A 65 -9.62 -9.16 -7.12
N ASP A 66 -10.03 -8.36 -8.10
CA ASP A 66 -9.13 -7.44 -8.81
C ASP A 66 -8.69 -6.29 -7.89
N LEU A 67 -9.60 -5.77 -7.07
CA LEU A 67 -9.31 -4.76 -6.05
C LEU A 67 -8.28 -5.23 -5.02
N MET A 68 -8.24 -6.54 -4.75
CA MET A 68 -7.32 -7.17 -3.80
C MET A 68 -6.12 -7.84 -4.47
N SER A 69 -5.90 -7.63 -5.77
CA SER A 69 -4.78 -8.20 -6.53
C SER A 69 -3.41 -7.80 -5.97
N PHE A 70 -3.29 -6.63 -5.34
CA PHE A 70 -2.05 -6.19 -4.66
C PHE A 70 -1.57 -7.15 -3.55
N LEU A 71 -2.47 -7.98 -2.99
CA LEU A 71 -2.11 -8.99 -1.99
C LEU A 71 -1.35 -10.19 -2.59
N GLN A 72 -1.34 -10.34 -3.92
CA GLN A 72 -0.60 -11.42 -4.59
C GLN A 72 0.91 -11.30 -4.37
N ASP A 73 1.42 -10.06 -4.22
CA ASP A 73 2.84 -9.76 -4.14
C ASP A 73 3.44 -9.93 -2.74
N LYS A 74 2.66 -10.41 -1.76
CA LYS A 74 3.12 -10.60 -0.38
C LYS A 74 4.43 -11.41 -0.25
N ASN A 75 4.68 -12.33 -1.18
CA ASN A 75 5.87 -13.18 -1.18
C ASN A 75 6.84 -12.88 -2.33
N LYS A 76 6.61 -11.81 -3.11
CA LYS A 76 7.56 -11.39 -4.13
C LYS A 76 8.54 -10.39 -3.51
N PRO A 77 9.86 -10.67 -3.53
CA PRO A 77 10.85 -9.70 -3.12
C PRO A 77 10.67 -8.43 -3.96
N ARG A 78 10.28 -7.33 -3.33
CA ARG A 78 10.34 -6.03 -4.00
C ARG A 78 11.80 -5.64 -4.08
N LYS A 79 12.25 -5.21 -5.27
CA LYS A 79 13.57 -4.60 -5.41
C LYS A 79 13.62 -3.42 -4.44
N THR A 80 14.69 -3.35 -3.65
CA THR A 80 14.98 -2.18 -2.82
C THR A 80 14.99 -0.97 -3.75
N ARG A 81 14.08 -0.03 -3.52
CA ARG A 81 14.18 1.28 -4.16
C ARG A 81 15.19 2.03 -3.33
N GLU A 82 16.39 2.23 -3.87
CA GLU A 82 17.31 3.23 -3.34
C GLU A 82 16.52 4.56 -3.40
N PHE A 83 16.10 5.07 -2.24
CA PHE A 83 15.73 6.47 -2.15
C PHE A 83 17.04 7.21 -2.25
N GLY A 84 17.45 7.49 -3.49
CA GLY A 84 18.50 8.46 -3.74
C GLY A 84 18.16 9.70 -2.95
N LEU A 85 19.12 10.17 -2.18
CA LEU A 85 19.21 11.57 -1.79
C LEU A 85 19.26 12.35 -3.11
N ASP A 86 18.10 12.64 -3.70
CA ASP A 86 18.03 13.79 -4.59
C ASP A 86 18.25 14.97 -3.65
N GLU A 87 19.51 15.42 -3.62
CA GLU A 87 19.85 16.70 -3.05
C GLU A 87 18.83 17.70 -3.56
N CYS A 88 18.11 18.32 -2.62
CA CYS A 88 17.55 19.63 -2.86
C CYS A 88 18.73 20.51 -3.30
N GLN A 89 18.96 20.63 -4.61
CA GLN A 89 19.74 21.72 -5.17
C GLN A 89 18.87 22.98 -5.02
N LEU A 90 18.66 23.40 -3.78
CA LEU A 90 18.51 24.80 -3.47
C LEU A 90 19.90 25.39 -3.68
N PRO A 91 20.10 26.35 -4.60
CA PRO A 91 21.33 27.13 -4.60
C PRO A 91 21.36 27.93 -3.30
N CYS A 92 22.07 27.39 -2.31
CA CYS A 92 22.51 28.15 -1.16
C CYS A 92 23.62 29.10 -1.62
N SER A 93 23.40 30.40 -1.39
CA SER A 93 24.34 31.50 -1.57
C SER A 93 24.62 31.97 -3.00
N THR A 94 23.96 33.06 -3.41
CA THR A 94 24.70 34.22 -3.94
C THR A 94 23.96 35.49 -3.52
N VAL A 95 24.49 36.09 -2.46
CA VAL A 95 24.63 37.52 -2.17
C VAL A 95 23.58 38.46 -2.76
N VAL A 96 22.83 39.06 -1.84
CA VAL A 96 22.06 40.28 -2.05
C VAL A 96 22.97 41.38 -2.59
N GLN A 97 22.70 41.87 -3.80
CA GLN A 97 23.18 43.17 -4.28
C GLN A 97 21.95 44.02 -4.60
N TYR A 98 21.51 44.75 -3.58
CA TYR A 98 20.60 45.88 -3.70
C TYR A 98 21.23 46.90 -4.65
N THR A 99 20.60 47.15 -5.80
CA THR A 99 20.82 48.38 -6.56
C THR A 99 19.56 49.23 -6.42
N THR A 100 19.58 50.08 -5.41
CA THR A 100 18.83 51.33 -5.44
C THR A 100 19.40 52.20 -6.56
N HIS A 101 18.58 52.58 -7.55
CA HIS A 101 18.25 54.00 -7.73
C HIS A 101 17.06 54.18 -8.68
N LEU A 102 15.95 54.64 -8.08
CA LEU A 102 14.91 55.45 -8.70
C LEU A 102 15.45 56.88 -8.93
N GLY A 103 14.98 57.51 -10.02
CA GLY A 103 15.08 58.96 -10.31
C GLY A 103 16.41 59.38 -10.94
N SER A 104 16.48 60.36 -11.84
CA SER A 104 15.50 61.36 -12.28
C SER A 104 16.08 62.11 -13.49
N HIS A 105 15.19 62.68 -14.30
CA HIS A 105 15.38 63.79 -15.25
C HIS A 105 16.27 63.63 -16.49
#